data_AF-A0A4U0ZGA5-F1
#
_entry.id   AF-A0A4U0ZGA5-F1
#
_cell.length_a   1.000
_cell.length_b   1.000
_cell.length_c   1.000
_cell.angle_alpha   90.00
_cell.angle_beta   90.00
_cell.angle_gamma   90.00
#
_symmetry.space_group_name_H-M   'P 1'
#
loop_
_entity.id
_entity.type
_entity.pdbx_description
1 polymer ?
#
loop_
_entity_poly.entity_id
_entity_poly.type
_entity_poly.pdbx_seq_one_letter_code
_entity_poly.pdbx_strand_id
1 'polypeptide(L)'
;MNMDKWAKTREKGKQRFVLVNGVLGWGIPTAILWAVLMEFIEPLENIWVRPIIALIIFPIAGIAFGHLTWNRSEKTYEKATSNTL
;
A
#
# COMPACT_ATOMS: atom_id res chain seq x y z
N MET A 1 -9.78 -0.18 -14.13
CA MET A 1 -9.01 1.03 -13.76
C MET A 1 -9.49 2.16 -14.65
N ASN A 2 -9.93 3.27 -14.08
CA ASN A 2 -10.30 4.44 -14.89
C ASN A 2 -9.01 5.16 -15.31
N MET A 3 -8.77 5.27 -16.62
CA MET A 3 -7.48 5.74 -17.16
C MET A 3 -7.24 7.22 -16.91
N ASP A 4 -8.29 8.05 -16.91
CA ASP A 4 -8.17 9.48 -16.60
C ASP A 4 -7.76 9.70 -15.14
N LYS A 5 -8.31 8.89 -14.23
CA LYS A 5 -7.91 8.91 -12.82
C LYS A 5 -6.48 8.41 -12.63
N TRP A 6 -6.06 7.37 -13.36
CA TRP A 6 -4.69 6.88 -13.32
C TRP A 6 -3.70 7.92 -13.86
N ALA A 7 -3.99 8.58 -14.98
CA ALA A 7 -3.16 9.63 -15.56
C ALA A 7 -2.89 10.77 -14.56
N LYS A 8 -3.95 11.30 -13.91
CA LYS A 8 -3.82 12.31 -12.84
C LYS A 8 -3.03 11.83 -11.61
N THR A 9 -3.09 10.54 -11.33
CA THR A 9 -2.33 9.93 -10.23
C THR A 9 -0.87 9.75 -10.62
N ARG A 10 -0.60 9.38 -11.88
CA ARG A 10 0.73 9.19 -12.46
C ARG A 10 1.53 10.49 -12.46
N GLU A 11 0.89 11.60 -12.83
CA GLU A 11 1.49 12.95 -12.84
C GLU A 11 2.08 13.36 -11.49
N LYS A 12 1.48 12.89 -10.39
CA LYS A 12 1.95 13.18 -9.03
C LYS A 12 3.20 12.38 -8.63
N GLY A 13 3.63 11.44 -9.46
CA GLY A 13 4.85 10.67 -9.31
C GLY A 13 4.71 9.37 -8.52
N LYS A 14 5.58 8.42 -8.85
CA LYS A 14 5.63 7.07 -8.27
C LYS A 14 5.87 7.09 -6.76
N GLN A 15 6.83 7.88 -6.28
CA GLN A 15 7.17 7.94 -4.86
C GLN A 15 5.98 8.37 -4.00
N ARG A 16 5.24 9.40 -4.43
CA ARG A 16 4.02 9.84 -3.73
C ARG A 16 2.95 8.75 -3.74
N PHE A 17 2.78 8.03 -4.85
CA PHE A 17 1.84 6.92 -4.91
C PHE A 17 2.19 5.81 -3.93
N VAL A 18 3.46 5.40 -3.87
CA VAL A 18 3.94 4.35 -2.96
C VAL A 18 3.74 4.77 -1.51
N LEU A 19 4.10 6.02 -1.16
CA LEU A 19 3.93 6.53 0.20
C LEU A 19 2.44 6.62 0.59
N VAL A 20 1.60 7.23 -0.26
CA VAL A 20 0.19 7.48 0.07
C VAL A 20 -0.66 6.22 -0.04
N ASN A 21 -0.56 5.48 -1.14
CA ASN A 21 -1.44 4.33 -1.39
C ASN A 21 -0.85 3.03 -0.84
N GLY A 22 0.47 2.89 -0.88
CA GLY A 22 1.16 1.70 -0.35
C GLY A 22 1.33 1.77 1.16
N VAL A 23 1.97 2.82 1.68
CA VAL A 23 2.29 2.93 3.12
C VAL A 23 1.11 3.43 3.93
N LEU A 24 0.59 4.63 3.62
CA LEU A 24 -0.49 5.24 4.41
C LEU A 24 -1.84 4.58 4.16
N GLY A 25 -2.11 4.15 2.93
CA GLY A 25 -3.39 3.58 2.51
C GLY A 25 -3.52 2.08 2.78
N TRP A 26 -2.42 1.33 2.77
CA TRP A 26 -2.42 -0.12 2.99
C TRP A 26 -1.58 -0.54 4.20
N GLY A 27 -0.32 -0.10 4.30
CA GLY A 27 0.59 -0.49 5.38
C GLY A 27 0.08 -0.14 6.78
N ILE A 28 -0.18 1.14 7.06
CA ILE A 28 -0.61 1.60 8.40
C ILE A 28 -1.97 1.00 8.82
N PRO A 29 -3.03 1.03 7.99
CA PRO A 29 -4.31 0.45 8.38
C PRO A 29 -4.21 -1.06 8.63
N THR A 30 -3.44 -1.79 7.81
CA THR A 30 -3.22 -3.23 8.00
C THR A 30 -2.42 -3.50 9.27
N ALA A 31 -1.43 -2.67 9.60
CA ALA A 31 -0.67 -2.77 10.85
C ALA A 31 -1.57 -2.66 12.07
N ILE A 32 -2.44 -1.65 12.08
CA ILE A 32 -3.36 -1.39 13.19
C ILE A 32 -4.37 -2.53 13.30
N LEU A 33 -5.00 -2.92 12.18
CA LEU A 33 -5.97 -4.00 12.16
C LEU A 33 -5.37 -5.31 12.64
N TRP A 34 -4.17 -5.66 12.15
CA TRP A 34 -3.49 -6.89 12.54
C TRP A 34 -3.07 -6.87 14.01
N ALA A 35 -2.54 -5.75 14.51
CA ALA A 35 -2.14 -5.63 15.90
C ALA A 35 -3.35 -5.77 16.84
N VAL A 36 -4.48 -5.11 16.52
CA VAL A 36 -5.72 -5.21 17.29
C VAL A 36 -6.28 -6.63 17.24
N LEU A 37 -6.34 -7.24 16.05
CA LEU A 37 -6.84 -8.60 15.89
C LEU A 37 -6.00 -9.60 16.69
N MET A 38 -4.67 -9.48 16.64
CA MET A 38 -3.78 -10.35 17.38
C MET A 38 -3.88 -10.16 18.89
N GLU A 39 -4.19 -8.96 19.37
CA GLU A 39 -4.44 -8.73 20.79
C GLU A 39 -5.67 -9.50 21.29
N PHE A 40 -6.69 -9.69 20.44
CA PHE A 40 -7.86 -10.52 20.77
C PHE A 40 -7.59 -12.02 20.70
N ILE A 41 -6.67 -12.46 19.85
CA ILE A 41 -6.36 -13.89 19.63
C ILE A 41 -5.30 -14.38 20.63
N GLU A 42 -4.25 -13.59 20.83
CA GLU A 42 -3.09 -13.91 21.63
C GLU A 42 -2.63 -12.64 22.39
N PRO A 43 -3.29 -12.32 23.52
CA PRO A 43 -2.95 -11.16 24.33
C PRO A 43 -1.51 -11.29 24.84
N LEU A 44 -0.76 -10.20 24.76
CA LEU A 44 0.59 -10.13 25.35
C LEU A 44 0.54 -9.39 26.68
N GLU A 45 1.46 -9.71 27.60
CA GLU A 45 1.63 -8.92 28.84
C GLU A 45 1.92 -7.45 28.53
N ASN A 46 2.65 -7.17 27.43
CA ASN A 46 2.91 -5.82 26.97
C ASN A 46 2.23 -5.55 25.62
N ILE A 47 1.09 -4.87 25.71
CA ILE A 47 0.23 -4.47 24.58
C ILE A 47 0.93 -3.56 23.56
N TRP A 48 2.07 -2.94 23.89
CA TRP A 48 2.75 -1.97 23.01
C TRP A 48 3.76 -2.61 22.08
N VAL A 49 4.30 -3.79 22.42
CA VAL A 49 5.36 -4.44 21.63
C VAL A 49 4.85 -4.79 20.23
N ARG A 50 3.66 -5.41 20.15
CA ARG A 50 3.09 -5.90 18.89
C ARG A 50 2.69 -4.76 17.93
N PRO A 51 1.98 -3.69 18.34
CA PRO A 51 1.70 -2.54 17.48
C PRO A 51 2.94 -1.84 16.95
N ILE A 52 4.00 -1.68 17.78
CA ILE A 52 5.25 -1.02 17.35
C ILE A 52 5.92 -1.82 16.24
N ILE A 53 6.05 -3.14 16.40
CA ILE A 53 6.62 -4.02 15.39
C ILE A 53 5.77 -4.00 14.11
N ALA A 54 4.45 -4.08 14.25
CA ALA A 54 3.52 -4.03 13.12
C ALA A 54 3.65 -2.70 12.33
N LEU A 55 3.73 -1.57 13.02
CA LEU A 55 3.90 -0.24 12.43
C LEU A 55 5.27 -0.02 11.76
N ILE A 56 6.21 -0.97 11.87
CA ILE A 56 7.45 -0.96 11.11
C ILE A 56 7.35 -1.92 9.93
N ILE A 57 6.97 -3.18 10.19
CA ILE A 57 6.94 -4.24 9.19
C ILE A 57 5.92 -3.96 8.09
N PHE A 58 4.68 -3.58 8.45
CA PHE A 58 3.61 -3.39 7.47
C PHE A 58 3.83 -2.16 6.58
N PRO A 59 4.36 -1.02 7.06
CA PRO A 59 4.81 0.06 6.17
C PRO A 59 5.90 -0.35 5.18
N ILE A 60 6.90 -1.14 5.61
CA ILE A 60 7.93 -1.66 4.69
C ILE A 60 7.29 -2.57 3.63
N ALA A 61 6.39 -3.47 4.04
CA ALA A 61 5.61 -4.27 3.10
C ALA A 61 4.74 -3.40 2.18
N GLY A 62 4.18 -2.31 2.70
CA GLY A 62 3.40 -1.32 1.97
C GLY A 62 4.20 -0.58 0.90
N ILE A 63 5.50 -0.35 1.11
CA ILE A 63 6.41 0.17 0.08
C ILE A 63 6.48 -0.83 -1.08
N ALA A 64 6.81 -2.10 -0.80
CA ALA A 64 6.89 -3.14 -1.81
C ALA A 64 5.56 -3.32 -2.55
N PHE A 65 4.44 -3.35 -1.82
CA PHE A 65 3.09 -3.43 -2.38
C PHE A 65 2.75 -2.22 -3.27
N GLY A 66 3.11 -1.01 -2.85
CA GLY A 66 2.94 0.21 -3.63
C GLY A 66 3.72 0.16 -4.94
N HIS A 67 4.97 -0.33 -4.91
CA HIS A 67 5.79 -0.50 -6.11
C HIS A 67 5.21 -1.52 -7.09
N LEU A 68 4.75 -2.68 -6.58
CA LEU A 68 4.13 -3.71 -7.39
C LEU A 68 2.82 -3.22 -8.03
N THR A 69 1.98 -2.55 -7.25
CA THR A 69 0.71 -2.00 -7.71
C THR A 69 0.93 -0.93 -8.78
N TRP A 70 1.89 -0.02 -8.56
CA TRP A 70 2.26 0.97 -9.57
C TRP A 70 2.71 0.33 -10.88
N ASN A 71 3.63 -0.65 -10.81
CA ASN A 71 4.15 -1.30 -12.01
C ASN A 71 3.05 -2.07 -12.77
N ARG A 72 2.09 -2.67 -12.05
CA ARG A 72 0.92 -3.32 -12.67
C ARG A 72 0.03 -2.29 -13.37
N SER A 73 -0.28 -1.19 -12.69
CA SER A 73 -1.10 -0.11 -13.25
C SER A 73 -0.45 0.55 -14.46
N GLU A 74 0.87 0.75 -14.44
CA GLU A 74 1.63 1.21 -15.61
C GLU A 74 1.48 0.27 -16.80
N LYS A 75 1.74 -1.03 -16.62
CA LYS A 75 1.61 -2.03 -17.69
C LYS A 75 0.19 -2.08 -18.25
N THR A 76 -0.84 -1.94 -17.40
CA THR A 76 -2.23 -1.90 -17.85
C THR A 76 -2.54 -0.62 -18.62
N TYR A 77 -1.97 0.51 -18.20
CA TYR A 77 -2.12 1.79 -18.90
C TYR A 77 -1.47 1.75 -20.29
N GLU A 78 -0.21 1.33 -20.38
CA GLU A 78 0.54 1.18 -21.64
C GLU A 78 -0.18 0.26 -22.64
N LYS A 79 -0.72 -0.88 -22.17
CA LYS A 79 -1.48 -1.79 -23.04
C LYS A 79 -2.74 -1.16 -23.62
N ALA A 80 -3.44 -0.33 -22.84
CA ALA A 80 -4.67 0.29 -23.31
C ALA A 80 -4.41 1.43 -24.30
N THR A 81 -3.36 2.22 -24.09
CA THR A 81 -2.94 3.27 -25.03
C THR A 81 -2.25 2.71 -26.27
N SER A 82 -1.58 1.55 -26.17
CA SER A 82 -0.99 0.87 -27.35
C SER A 82 -2.03 0.20 -28.24
N ASN A 83 -3.20 -0.18 -27.72
CA ASN A 83 -4.28 -0.80 -28.51
C ASN A 83 -5.22 0.21 -29.18
N THR A 84 -4.96 1.51 -29.01
CA THR A 84 -5.78 2.61 -29.56
C THR A 84 -5.06 3.38 -30.68
N LEU A 85 -3.87 2.92 -31.11
CA LEU A 85 -3.15 3.34 -32.31
C LEU A 85 -3.24 2.25 -33.37
#